data_AF-A0A848TCF7-F1
#
_entry.id   AF-A0A848TCF7-F1
#
_cell.length_a   1.000
_cell.length_b   1.000
_cell.length_c   1.000
_cell.angle_alpha   90.00
_cell.angle_beta   90.00
_cell.angle_gamma   90.00
#
_symmetry.space_group_name_H-M   'P 1'
#
loop_
_entity.id
_entity.type
_entity.pdbx_description
1 polymer ?
#
loop_
_entity_poly.entity_id
_entity_poly.type
_entity_poly.pdbx_seq_one_letter_code
_entity_poly.pdbx_strand_id
1 'polypeptide(L)' 'MPRKRSITEVRGGEVRCSGPVGAPHPDVIVKVPAGDTVACPRCGRRYRRATWWNVISGAIWPTTS' A
#
# COMPACT_ATOMS: atom_id res chain seq x y z
N MET A 1 -19.88 -15.92 -3.68
CA MET A 1 -19.41 -14.86 -2.76
C MET A 1 -18.26 -14.11 -3.42
N PRO A 2 -18.34 -12.80 -3.68
CA PRO A 2 -17.19 -12.07 -4.23
C PRO A 2 -16.14 -12.04 -3.12
N ARG A 3 -15.00 -12.72 -3.32
CA ARG A 3 -13.86 -12.60 -2.40
C ARG A 3 -13.48 -11.12 -2.40
N LYS A 4 -13.76 -10.41 -1.29
CA LYS A 4 -13.23 -9.06 -1.05
C LYS A 4 -11.70 -9.18 -1.21
N ARG A 5 -11.18 -8.82 -2.38
CA ARG A 5 -9.73 -8.75 -2.61
C ARG A 5 -9.26 -7.58 -1.74
N SER A 6 -8.64 -7.92 -0.61
CA SER A 6 -8.09 -6.94 0.33
C SER A 6 -7.10 -6.03 -0.39
N ILE A 7 -7.26 -4.73 -0.18
CA ILE A 7 -6.32 -3.71 -0.64
C ILE A 7 -5.35 -3.48 0.51
N THR A 8 -4.06 -3.62 0.24
CA THR A 8 -3.00 -3.33 1.22
C THR A 8 -2.61 -1.87 1.12
N GLU A 9 -2.79 -1.12 2.20
CA GLU A 9 -2.33 0.26 2.26
C GLU A 9 -0.83 0.34 2.55
N VAL A 10 -0.11 1.17 1.79
CA VAL A 10 1.34 1.36 1.90
C VAL A 10 1.65 2.82 2.19
N ARG A 11 2.63 3.07 3.06
CA ARG A 11 3.05 4.45 3.42
C ARG A 11 3.92 5.09 2.34
N GLY A 12 4.76 4.27 1.69
CA GLY A 12 5.69 4.71 0.65
C GLY A 12 5.09 4.68 -0.75
N GLY A 13 5.78 5.33 -1.68
CA GLY A 13 5.43 5.27 -3.10
C GLY A 13 5.79 3.99 -3.81
N GLU A 14 6.47 3.10 -3.12
CA GLU A 14 6.90 1.80 -3.60
C GLU A 14 6.65 0.75 -2.53
N VAL A 15 6.26 -0.44 -2.98
CA VAL A 15 6.08 -1.61 -2.12
C VAL A 15 6.77 -2.81 -2.72
N ARG A 16 7.52 -3.51 -1.89
CA ARG A 16 8.15 -4.79 -2.24
C ARG A 16 7.13 -5.90 -2.02
N CYS A 17 6.76 -6.59 -3.10
CA CYS A 17 5.82 -7.71 -3.06
C CYS A 17 6.56 -9.02 -3.32
N SER A 18 6.53 -9.92 -2.34
CA SER A 18 7.15 -11.27 -2.42
C SER A 18 6.12 -12.38 -2.66
N GLY A 19 4.87 -12.02 -2.94
CA GLY A 19 3.76 -12.97 -3.14
C GLY A 19 3.05 -13.42 -1.85
N PRO A 20 1.92 -14.13 -1.99
CA PRO A 20 1.17 -14.67 -0.86
C PRO A 20 1.84 -15.88 -0.21
N VAL A 21 1.48 -16.11 1.05
CA VAL A 21 1.86 -17.33 1.77
C VAL A 21 1.29 -18.53 1.00
N GLY A 22 2.14 -19.46 0.60
CA GLY A 22 1.79 -20.63 -0.23
C GLY A 22 2.03 -20.49 -1.73
N ALA A 23 2.30 -19.28 -2.23
CA ALA A 23 2.75 -19.07 -3.61
C ALA A 23 3.70 -17.84 -3.67
N PRO A 24 4.88 -17.92 -3.03
CA PRO A 24 5.85 -16.84 -3.08
C PRO A 24 6.36 -16.65 -4.51
N HIS A 25 6.72 -15.42 -4.84
CA HIS A 25 7.39 -15.08 -6.08
C HIS A 25 8.58 -14.16 -5.80
N PRO A 26 9.55 -14.07 -6.74
CA PRO A 26 10.65 -13.12 -6.61
C PRO A 26 10.14 -11.72 -6.29
N ASP A 27 10.88 -10.98 -5.48
CA ASP A 27 10.49 -9.65 -5.05
C ASP A 27 10.25 -8.73 -6.24
N VAL A 28 9.05 -8.18 -6.31
CA VAL A 28 8.68 -7.18 -7.32
C VAL A 28 8.46 -5.85 -6.63
N ILE A 29 9.10 -4.80 -7.14
CA ILE A 29 8.83 -3.43 -6.72
C ILE A 29 7.60 -2.94 -7.47
N VAL A 30 6.55 -2.62 -6.73
CA VAL A 30 5.31 -2.04 -7.26
C VAL A 30 5.31 -0.56 -6.90
N LYS A 31 5.32 0.32 -7.91
CA LYS A 31 5.14 1.76 -7.72
C LYS A 31 3.66 2.07 -7.54
N VAL A 32 3.32 2.74 -6.44
CA VAL A 32 1.95 3.09 -6.05
C VAL A 32 1.83 4.61 -5.97
N PRO A 33 1.22 5.27 -6.97
CA PRO A 33 0.96 6.71 -6.94
C PRO A 33 0.06 7.09 -5.75
N ALA A 34 0.11 8.35 -5.33
CA ALA A 34 -0.80 8.86 -4.31
C ALA A 34 -2.23 8.90 -4.88
N GLY A 35 -3.19 8.31 -4.18
CA GLY A 35 -4.60 8.27 -4.61
C GLY A 35 -5.00 7.05 -5.45
N ASP A 36 -4.03 6.38 -6.08
CA ASP A 36 -4.28 5.23 -6.96
C ASP A 36 -4.11 3.87 -6.29
N THR A 37 -4.77 2.86 -6.87
CA THR A 37 -4.61 1.45 -6.50
C THR A 37 -3.90 0.70 -7.62
N VAL A 38 -2.76 0.10 -7.31
CA VAL A 38 -1.93 -0.65 -8.27
C VAL A 38 -1.90 -2.12 -7.89
N ALA A 39 -2.02 -3.00 -8.89
CA ALA A 39 -1.91 -4.43 -8.68
C ALA A 39 -0.49 -4.93 -8.95
N CYS A 40 -0.01 -5.88 -8.13
CA CYS A 40 1.22 -6.60 -8.43
C CYS A 40 1.01 -7.45 -9.69
N PRO A 41 1.91 -7.38 -10.69
CA PRO A 41 1.76 -8.12 -11.94
C PRO A 41 1.93 -9.64 -11.78
N ARG A 42 2.50 -10.12 -10.67
CA ARG A 42 2.76 -11.56 -10.44
C ARG A 42 1.66 -12.26 -9.69
N CYS A 43 1.12 -11.65 -8.63
CA CYS A 43 0.10 -12.27 -7.77
C CYS A 43 -1.26 -11.55 -7.76
N GLY A 44 -1.37 -10.38 -8.40
CA GLY A 44 -2.61 -9.60 -8.45
C GLY A 44 -3.02 -8.96 -7.13
N ARG A 45 -2.16 -8.95 -6.10
CA ARG A 45 -2.38 -8.18 -4.86
C ARG A 45 -2.49 -6.70 -5.17
N ARG A 46 -3.47 -6.03 -4.56
CA ARG A 46 -3.72 -4.61 -4.75
C ARG A 46 -3.09 -3.80 -3.64
N TYR A 47 -2.36 -2.76 -4.02
CA TYR A 47 -1.70 -1.83 -3.13
C TYR A 47 -2.25 -0.43 -3.37
N ARG A 48 -2.48 0.32 -2.30
CA ARG A 48 -2.92 1.72 -2.37
C ARG A 48 -2.03 2.55 -1.46
N ARG A 49 -1.59 3.72 -1.91
CA ARG A 49 -0.83 4.61 -1.04
C ARG A 49 -1.78 5.25 -0.03
N ALA A 50 -1.52 5.05 1.26
CA ALA A 50 -2.27 5.72 2.32
C ALA A 50 -1.96 7.22 2.30
N THR A 51 -2.97 8.04 2.05
CA THR A 51 -2.85 9.51 2.08
C THR A 51 -3.00 10.07 3.50
N TRP A 52 -3.66 9.35 4.40
CA TRP A 52 -3.89 9.75 5.79
C TRP A 52 -2.61 9.77 6.66
N TRP A 53 -1.55 9.07 6.25
CA TRP A 53 -0.25 9.13 6.92
C TRP A 53 0.47 10.48 6.72
N ASN A 54 0.23 11.19 5.62
CA ASN A 54 0.75 12.55 5.45
C ASN A 54 0.09 13.54 6.42
N VAL A 55 -1.12 13.25 6.91
CA VAL A 55 -1.78 14.08 7.92
C VAL A 55 -1.07 13.95 9.26
N ILE A 56 -0.63 12.74 9.63
CA ILE A 56 0.03 12.49 10.92
C ILE A 56 1.46 13.04 10.96
N SER A 57 2.18 12.99 9.85
CA SER A 57 3.55 13.53 9.79
C SER A 57 3.61 15.04 9.53
N GLY A 58 2.50 15.69 9.19
CA GLY A 58 2.45 17.10 8.80
C GLY A 58 1.55 18.02 9.62
N ALA A 59 0.64 17.52 10.47
CA ALA A 59 -0.22 18.38 11.26
C ALA A 59 -0.74 17.69 12.53
N ILE A 60 -0.91 18.49 13.58
CA ILE A 60 -1.46 18.18 14.90
C ILE A 60 -0.38 17.74 15.93
N TRP A 61 0.57 18.63 16.20
CA TRP A 61 0.75 18.99 17.61
C TRP A 61 -0.14 20.22 17.82
N PRO A 62 -1.16 20.19 18.69
CA PRO A 62 -1.62 21.44 19.27
C PRO A 62 -0.45 21.92 20.14
N THR A 63 0.27 22.94 19.71
CA THR A 63 1.04 23.76 20.64
C THR A 63 0.00 24.43 21.55
N THR A 64 -0.28 23.78 22.67
CA THR A 64 -0.98 24.41 23.78
C THR A 64 -0.07 25.53 24.27
N SER A 65 -0.44 26.76 23.91
CA SER A 65 0.17 27.99 24.41
C SER A 65 -0.17 28.22 25.88
#